data_AF-A0A6L4ZRU3-F1
#
_entry.id   AF-A0A6L4ZRU3-F1
#
_cell.length_a   1.000
_cell.length_b   1.000
_cell.length_c   1.000
_cell.angle_alpha   90.00
_cell.angle_beta   90.00
_cell.angle_gamma   90.00
#
_symmetry.space_group_name_H-M   'P 1'
#
loop_
_entity.id
_entity.type
_entity.pdbx_description
1 polymer ?
#
loop_
_entity_poly.entity_id
_entity_poly.type
_entity_poly.pdbx_seq_one_letter_code
_entity_poly.pdbx_strand_id
1 'polypeptide(L)'
;MKGYIQQSQVKIRGFRIELGEIEVALSQYPIISQTTVTIEGEGDNKQLVAYLVLVKEQLLTIEKLRSYLKEKLPEYMIPSSYVVIESFPLTLNGKIDKKVLFASKHNKLEVSDNFIAPRNPIEEMLAGIWCEVLHLEKVSINDSFFELGGHSLLAIQLVLRIQKSFQINITLRKIFQHSTIAELAKEIEILLHQQDIIVLLPVTDTDISDSLPLCYAQIPFWFSYLLRPQSSSSLIKFSYYLKGKLNTIALEKSINQIIERHSAFRIRFTIVKGRAFQQVIPKLTLPLPVIDLTSLSDNEKQLNIEQLVKEEQKPINLTKDSLIRVKLVQIEKELHLFLLNIHHIIFDGWSTTIFFKELALFYEAYASEKEPSLMKKPVQYINFVDWQNRLLQSDLVKSQLSYWKEKLAGDLTIAQLPAKKLKPKLMSKKGAINSLILSKELTKDLIELCQKESVTMFMILVTAFKCLIYNYTKQNDLLLITYIANRSRLEFEDTIGLFVNGLPLRTYFSISTTFLELLHKVKETVLGAYSNSDIPGQKLIETFAPNNIDTIHKILGFNYHSLHKESFSLLNINTEPLPSKTVELPMLDIILHAIETDEGLELLFKYNLDVFDEAFIKELLNQLVEILVKAVS
;
A
#
# COMPACT_ATOMS: atom_id res chain seq x y z
N MET A 1 47.17 10.09 9.98
CA MET A 1 46.50 11.14 10.78
C MET A 1 45.03 10.78 10.87
N LYS A 2 44.48 10.80 12.08
CA LYS A 2 43.14 10.28 12.41
C LYS A 2 42.04 11.11 11.74
N GLY A 3 41.03 10.44 11.17
CA GLY A 3 39.86 11.08 10.59
C GLY A 3 39.16 12.01 11.59
N TYR A 4 38.56 13.08 11.08
CA TYR A 4 37.73 13.99 11.85
C TYR A 4 36.38 13.31 12.14
N ILE A 5 36.36 12.35 13.08
CA ILE A 5 35.11 11.67 13.44
C ILE A 5 34.22 12.68 14.19
N GLN A 6 33.28 13.31 13.48
CA GLN A 6 32.15 14.00 14.11
C GLN A 6 31.04 12.97 14.31
N GLN A 7 30.70 12.68 15.57
CA GLN A 7 29.44 12.00 15.90
C GLN A 7 28.29 12.92 15.48
N SER A 8 27.77 12.70 14.28
CA SER A 8 26.62 13.40 13.74
C SER A 8 25.66 12.37 13.16
N GLN A 9 24.65 12.09 13.96
CA GLN A 9 23.56 11.19 13.59
C GLN A 9 22.51 11.97 12.81
N VAL A 10 22.03 11.39 11.73
CA VAL A 10 21.14 12.06 10.78
C VAL A 10 20.01 11.15 10.31
N LYS A 11 18.90 11.75 9.87
CA LYS A 11 17.77 11.01 9.28
C LYS A 11 17.67 11.30 7.78
N ILE A 12 17.76 10.26 6.96
CA ILE A 12 17.61 10.32 5.50
C ILE A 12 16.68 9.20 5.06
N ARG A 13 15.63 9.52 4.29
CA ARG A 13 14.69 8.55 3.71
C ARG A 13 14.16 7.53 4.73
N GLY A 14 13.87 8.00 5.95
CA GLY A 14 13.39 7.15 7.06
C GLY A 14 14.47 6.46 7.90
N PHE A 15 15.71 6.36 7.41
CA PHE A 15 16.80 5.68 8.12
C PHE A 15 17.57 6.62 9.06
N ARG A 16 17.87 6.14 10.26
CA ARG A 16 18.79 6.79 11.20
C ARG A 16 20.21 6.34 10.85
N ILE A 17 21.04 7.26 10.36
CA ILE A 17 22.36 6.99 9.82
C ILE A 17 23.42 7.68 10.69
N GLU A 18 24.48 6.95 11.03
CA GLU A 18 25.68 7.49 11.67
C GLU A 18 26.71 7.83 10.60
N LEU A 19 26.93 9.13 10.33
CA LEU A 19 27.86 9.56 9.27
C LEU A 19 29.30 9.06 9.52
N GLY A 20 29.69 8.92 10.79
CA GLY A 20 30.99 8.42 11.19
C GLY A 20 31.26 6.97 10.76
N GLU A 21 30.24 6.11 10.63
CA GLU A 21 30.43 4.73 10.16
C GLU A 21 30.84 4.70 8.68
N ILE A 22 30.24 5.57 7.88
CA ILE A 22 30.55 5.73 6.46
C ILE A 22 31.97 6.30 6.30
N GLU A 23 32.34 7.30 7.11
CA GLU A 23 33.69 7.88 7.12
C GLU A 23 34.75 6.84 7.49
N VAL A 24 34.48 5.98 8.49
CA VAL A 24 35.39 4.90 8.87
C VAL A 24 35.58 3.91 7.71
N ALA A 25 34.49 3.47 7.08
CA ALA A 25 34.57 2.56 5.93
C ALA A 25 35.37 3.17 4.77
N LEU A 26 35.10 4.43 4.42
CA LEU A 26 35.82 5.16 3.37
C LEU A 26 37.30 5.34 3.69
N SER A 27 37.66 5.62 4.95
CA SER A 27 39.05 5.82 5.37
C SER A 27 39.91 4.54 5.29
N GLN A 28 39.29 3.37 5.24
CA GLN A 28 39.97 2.08 5.07
C GLN A 28 40.26 1.75 3.60
N TYR A 29 39.77 2.56 2.65
CA TYR A 29 40.05 2.36 1.24
C TYR A 29 41.47 2.84 0.89
N PRO A 30 42.34 2.02 0.28
CA PRO A 30 43.78 2.28 0.21
C PRO A 30 44.22 3.62 -0.42
N ILE A 31 43.39 4.20 -1.29
CA ILE A 31 43.72 5.42 -2.03
C ILE A 31 43.10 6.70 -1.43
N ILE A 32 42.29 6.57 -0.37
CA ILE A 32 41.68 7.70 0.35
C ILE A 32 42.59 8.09 1.53
N SER A 33 43.09 9.32 1.50
CA SER A 33 43.92 9.91 2.57
C SER A 33 43.06 10.48 3.69
N GLN A 34 42.00 11.21 3.33
CA GLN A 34 41.07 11.84 4.26
C GLN A 34 39.67 11.80 3.65
N THR A 35 38.64 11.73 4.50
CA THR A 35 37.24 11.70 4.08
C THR A 35 36.37 12.42 5.09
N THR A 36 35.27 13.02 4.63
CA THR A 36 34.13 13.40 5.48
C THR A 36 32.83 13.20 4.73
N VAL A 37 31.77 12.83 5.43
CA VAL A 37 30.44 12.62 4.83
C VAL A 37 29.49 13.66 5.39
N THR A 38 28.72 14.30 4.51
CA THR A 38 27.74 15.32 4.89
C THR A 38 26.40 15.07 4.19
N ILE A 39 25.39 15.85 4.58
CA ILE A 39 24.09 15.85 3.91
C ILE A 39 23.96 17.12 3.09
N GLU A 40 23.47 16.97 1.86
CA GLU A 40 22.99 18.08 1.04
C GLU A 40 21.49 17.88 0.73
N GLY A 41 20.74 18.99 0.60
CA GLY A 41 19.30 19.00 0.29
C GLY A 41 18.39 19.32 1.48
N GLU A 42 17.10 19.58 1.21
CA GLU A 42 16.05 19.87 2.18
C GLU A 42 14.87 18.90 2.04
N GLY A 43 14.09 18.69 3.11
CA GLY A 43 12.93 17.79 3.08
C GLY A 43 13.30 16.34 2.75
N ASP A 44 12.60 15.76 1.76
CA ASP A 44 12.81 14.40 1.26
C ASP A 44 13.99 14.28 0.27
N ASN A 45 14.55 15.41 -0.18
CA ASN A 45 15.67 15.47 -1.13
C ASN A 45 17.05 15.44 -0.45
N LYS A 46 17.12 15.00 0.82
CA LYS A 46 18.37 14.83 1.55
C LYS A 46 19.18 13.68 0.95
N GLN A 47 20.42 13.95 0.59
CA GLN A 47 21.36 12.96 0.06
C GLN A 47 22.70 12.98 0.81
N LEU A 48 23.33 11.82 0.89
CA LEU A 48 24.67 11.65 1.45
C LEU A 48 25.72 12.05 0.40
N VAL A 49 26.63 12.94 0.78
CA VAL A 49 27.75 13.39 -0.06
C VAL A 49 29.06 13.12 0.66
N ALA A 50 29.95 12.35 0.03
CA ALA A 50 31.27 12.04 0.56
C ALA A 50 32.33 12.93 -0.11
N TYR A 51 33.11 13.65 0.70
CA TYR A 51 34.24 14.45 0.26
C TYR A 51 35.54 13.70 0.53
N LEU A 52 36.40 13.57 -0.48
CA LEU A 52 37.56 12.69 -0.46
C LEU A 52 38.85 13.45 -0.82
N VAL A 53 39.93 13.19 -0.09
CA VAL A 53 41.31 13.58 -0.44
C VAL A 53 42.07 12.30 -0.78
N LEU A 54 42.74 12.24 -1.92
CA LEU A 54 43.44 11.03 -2.38
C LEU A 54 44.93 11.05 -1.98
N VAL A 55 45.52 9.88 -1.75
CA VAL A 55 46.93 9.74 -1.32
C VAL A 55 47.92 10.06 -2.47
N LYS A 56 47.49 9.98 -3.74
CA LYS A 56 48.25 10.27 -4.98
C LYS A 56 47.27 10.62 -6.13
N GLU A 57 47.78 11.12 -7.27
CA GLU A 57 47.04 11.27 -8.55
C GLU A 57 46.66 9.91 -9.19
N GLN A 58 46.14 8.98 -8.39
CA GLN A 58 45.63 7.71 -8.85
C GLN A 58 44.17 7.86 -9.26
N LEU A 59 43.80 7.21 -10.37
CA LEU A 59 42.43 7.17 -10.86
C LEU A 59 41.55 6.38 -9.87
N LEU A 60 40.70 7.10 -9.14
CA LEU A 60 39.59 6.54 -8.38
C LEU A 60 38.38 6.39 -9.31
N THR A 61 37.81 5.19 -9.38
CA THR A 61 36.52 4.95 -10.05
C THR A 61 35.43 4.79 -8.99
N ILE A 62 34.30 5.49 -9.17
CA ILE A 62 33.18 5.47 -8.21
C ILE A 62 32.65 4.05 -8.04
N GLU A 63 32.62 3.24 -9.11
CA GLU A 63 32.17 1.85 -9.08
C GLU A 63 32.96 1.00 -8.08
N LYS A 64 34.29 1.07 -8.11
CA LYS A 64 35.15 0.32 -7.18
C LYS A 64 34.93 0.75 -5.74
N LEU A 65 34.70 2.04 -5.51
CA LEU A 65 34.42 2.57 -4.18
C LEU A 65 33.03 2.15 -3.69
N ARG A 66 32.02 2.19 -4.56
CA ARG A 66 30.66 1.78 -4.25
C ARG A 66 30.58 0.28 -3.98
N SER A 67 31.19 -0.56 -4.81
CA SER A 67 31.26 -2.01 -4.57
C SER A 67 31.95 -2.33 -3.25
N TYR A 68 33.07 -1.66 -2.96
CA TYR A 68 33.75 -1.79 -1.67
C TYR A 68 32.88 -1.37 -0.48
N LEU A 69 32.09 -0.30 -0.61
CA LEU A 69 31.17 0.12 0.45
C LEU A 69 29.96 -0.83 0.56
N LYS A 70 29.44 -1.36 -0.55
CA LYS A 70 28.35 -2.36 -0.56
C LYS A 70 28.72 -3.65 0.17
N GLU A 71 30.00 -4.02 0.18
CA GLU A 71 30.50 -5.17 0.96
C GLU A 71 30.50 -4.91 2.48
N LYS A 72 30.46 -3.65 2.91
CA LYS A 72 30.66 -3.25 4.32
C LYS A 72 29.49 -2.52 4.96
N LEU A 73 28.62 -1.90 4.16
CA LEU A 73 27.55 -1.03 4.59
C LEU A 73 26.24 -1.35 3.85
N PRO A 74 25.07 -1.20 4.49
CA PRO A 74 23.77 -1.25 3.84
C PRO A 74 23.62 -0.19 2.73
N GLU A 75 22.80 -0.47 1.73
CA GLU A 75 22.66 0.39 0.53
C GLU A 75 22.23 1.82 0.85
N TYR A 76 21.37 2.03 1.86
CA TYR A 76 20.93 3.35 2.29
C TYR A 76 22.04 4.19 2.97
N MET A 77 23.14 3.57 3.41
CA MET A 77 24.30 4.27 3.97
C MET A 77 25.34 4.64 2.92
N ILE A 78 25.14 4.25 1.65
CA ILE A 78 26.10 4.49 0.60
C ILE A 78 25.92 5.92 0.08
N PRO A 79 26.98 6.76 0.09
CA PRO A 79 26.92 8.11 -0.45
C PRO A 79 26.43 8.13 -1.90
N SER A 80 25.47 9.02 -2.16
CA SER A 80 24.88 9.22 -3.48
C SER A 80 25.85 9.99 -4.38
N SER A 81 26.72 10.83 -3.82
CA SER A 81 27.73 11.60 -4.56
C SER A 81 29.10 11.57 -3.88
N TYR A 82 30.17 11.68 -4.69
CA TYR A 82 31.56 11.74 -4.23
C TYR A 82 32.24 12.97 -4.83
N VAL A 83 32.94 13.75 -4.00
CA VAL A 83 33.64 14.97 -4.42
C VAL A 83 35.11 14.83 -4.05
N VAL A 84 35.99 14.82 -5.05
CA VAL A 84 37.44 14.78 -4.82
C VAL A 84 37.95 16.21 -4.68
N ILE A 85 38.60 16.49 -3.56
CA ILE A 85 39.21 17.79 -3.25
C ILE A 85 40.70 17.62 -2.98
N GLU A 86 41.49 18.64 -3.29
CA GLU A 86 42.94 18.61 -3.06
C GLU A 86 43.29 18.62 -1.56
N SER A 87 42.51 19.36 -0.76
CA SER A 87 42.65 19.40 0.70
C SER A 87 41.36 19.89 1.36
N PHE A 88 41.12 19.52 2.62
CA PHE A 88 39.97 20.02 3.37
C PHE A 88 40.16 21.50 3.76
N PRO A 89 39.21 22.40 3.43
CA PRO A 89 39.25 23.77 3.91
C PRO A 89 39.03 23.77 5.43
N LEU A 90 39.94 24.39 6.17
CA LEU A 90 39.87 24.50 7.62
C LEU A 90 39.53 25.93 8.03
N THR A 91 38.64 26.06 9.01
CA THR A 91 38.41 27.30 9.77
C THR A 91 39.63 27.68 10.60
N LEU A 92 39.72 28.93 11.07
CA LEU A 92 40.78 29.41 11.97
C LEU A 92 40.95 28.55 13.25
N ASN A 93 39.91 27.79 13.64
CA ASN A 93 39.91 26.88 14.79
C ASN A 93 40.26 25.43 14.42
N GLY A 94 40.74 25.15 13.20
CA GLY A 94 41.17 23.83 12.75
C GLY A 94 40.03 22.83 12.49
N LYS A 95 38.77 23.28 12.44
CA LYS A 95 37.60 22.46 12.02
C LYS A 95 37.32 22.65 10.53
N ILE A 96 36.76 21.63 9.87
CA ILE A 96 36.35 21.71 8.46
C ILE A 96 35.33 22.85 8.25
N ASP A 97 35.64 23.77 7.34
CA ASP A 97 34.73 24.85 6.94
C ASP A 97 33.72 24.31 5.91
N LYS A 98 32.53 23.95 6.39
CA LYS A 98 31.46 23.40 5.54
C LYS A 98 31.01 24.39 4.47
N LYS A 99 31.05 25.71 4.70
CA LYS A 99 30.60 26.70 3.70
C LYS A 99 31.54 26.72 2.50
N VAL A 100 32.85 26.66 2.76
CA VAL A 100 33.88 26.59 1.71
C VAL A 100 33.89 25.21 1.05
N LEU A 101 33.69 24.13 1.84
CA LEU A 101 33.58 22.76 1.33
C LEU A 101 32.44 22.63 0.31
N PHE A 102 31.27 23.20 0.60
CA PHE A 102 30.12 23.24 -0.30
C PHE A 102 30.33 24.14 -1.53
N ALA A 103 31.32 25.05 -1.52
CA ALA A 103 31.65 25.92 -2.64
C ALA A 103 32.65 25.25 -3.62
N SER A 104 33.42 24.26 -3.19
CA SER A 104 34.40 23.51 -4.01
C SER A 104 33.77 22.54 -5.04
N LYS A 105 32.53 22.82 -5.49
CA LYS A 105 31.69 21.98 -6.36
C LYS A 105 32.19 21.81 -7.81
N HIS A 106 33.30 22.45 -8.18
CA HIS A 106 33.81 22.43 -9.56
C HIS A 106 34.50 21.12 -9.97
N ASN A 107 34.85 20.26 -9.00
CA ASN A 107 35.37 18.90 -9.23
C ASN A 107 34.37 17.83 -8.76
N LYS A 108 33.08 18.00 -9.11
CA LYS A 108 32.12 16.91 -8.98
C LYS A 108 32.48 15.81 -9.97
N LEU A 109 32.85 14.64 -9.46
CA LEU A 109 32.61 13.41 -10.21
C LEU A 109 31.10 13.17 -10.09
N GLU A 110 30.34 13.78 -11.01
CA GLU A 110 28.91 13.50 -11.13
C GLU A 110 28.71 12.01 -11.36
N VAL A 111 27.66 11.46 -10.77
CA VAL A 111 27.29 10.06 -10.90
C VAL A 111 26.95 9.77 -12.35
N SER A 112 27.91 9.22 -13.09
CA SER A 112 27.67 8.45 -14.29
C SER A 112 28.47 7.17 -14.17
N ASP A 113 27.79 6.03 -14.13
CA ASP A 113 28.15 4.83 -14.90
C ASP A 113 27.06 3.75 -14.72
N ASN A 114 25.84 4.15 -15.04
CA ASN A 114 24.75 3.30 -15.54
C ASN A 114 23.46 4.10 -15.72
N PHE A 115 23.42 5.37 -15.28
CA PHE A 115 22.37 6.29 -15.70
C PHE A 115 22.55 6.60 -17.18
N ILE A 116 21.75 5.92 -17.99
CA ILE A 116 21.59 6.19 -19.40
C ILE A 116 20.29 6.96 -19.51
N ALA A 117 20.40 8.22 -19.92
CA ALA A 117 19.23 9.07 -20.13
C ALA A 117 18.34 8.48 -21.24
N PRO A 118 17.03 8.75 -21.19
CA PRO A 118 16.13 8.50 -22.31
C PRO A 118 16.69 8.99 -23.63
N ARG A 119 16.60 8.15 -24.66
CA ARG A 119 17.21 8.38 -25.99
C ARG A 119 16.17 8.82 -27.02
N ASN A 120 14.89 8.61 -26.73
CA ASN A 120 13.78 8.92 -27.61
C ASN A 120 12.54 9.36 -26.81
N PRO A 121 11.52 9.95 -27.45
CA PRO A 121 10.33 10.46 -26.75
C PRO A 121 9.53 9.39 -25.99
N ILE A 122 9.56 8.12 -26.43
CA ILE A 122 8.87 7.02 -25.75
C ILE A 122 9.58 6.73 -24.42
N GLU A 123 10.91 6.61 -24.44
CA GLU A 123 11.73 6.43 -23.24
C GLU A 123 11.59 7.62 -22.28
N GLU A 124 11.50 8.86 -22.78
CA GLU A 124 11.31 10.06 -21.94
C GLU A 124 9.98 10.00 -21.20
N MET A 125 8.90 9.68 -21.92
CA MET A 125 7.57 9.56 -21.32
C MET A 125 7.50 8.39 -20.32
N LEU A 126 8.11 7.24 -20.64
CA LEU A 126 8.20 6.10 -19.71
C LEU A 126 9.00 6.43 -18.45
N ALA A 127 10.14 7.11 -18.59
CA ALA A 127 10.95 7.53 -17.45
C ALA A 127 10.17 8.47 -16.52
N GLY A 128 9.41 9.42 -17.08
CA GLY A 128 8.51 10.28 -16.31
C GLY A 128 7.44 9.49 -15.55
N ILE A 129 6.81 8.51 -16.21
CA ILE A 129 5.80 7.63 -15.57
C ILE A 129 6.44 6.78 -14.46
N TRP A 130 7.65 6.23 -14.65
CA TRP A 130 8.36 5.46 -13.62
C TRP A 130 8.66 6.32 -12.40
N CYS A 131 9.19 7.52 -12.62
CA CYS A 131 9.49 8.47 -11.55
C CYS A 131 8.23 8.82 -10.74
N GLU A 132 7.09 9.03 -11.41
CA GLU A 132 5.82 9.30 -10.74
C GLU A 132 5.36 8.11 -9.86
N VAL A 133 5.37 6.90 -10.43
CA VAL A 133 4.85 5.69 -9.76
C VAL A 133 5.77 5.20 -8.64
N LEU A 134 7.09 5.29 -8.82
CA LEU A 134 8.08 4.86 -7.83
C LEU A 134 8.48 5.97 -6.86
N HIS A 135 7.97 7.20 -7.06
CA HIS A 135 8.35 8.40 -6.31
C HIS A 135 9.87 8.66 -6.31
N LEU A 136 10.49 8.53 -7.49
CA LEU A 136 11.91 8.75 -7.72
C LEU A 136 12.15 10.03 -8.52
N GLU A 137 13.24 10.74 -8.25
CA GLU A 137 13.59 11.95 -9.01
C GLU A 137 14.05 11.64 -10.45
N LYS A 138 14.78 10.52 -10.64
CA LYS A 138 15.35 10.09 -11.91
C LYS A 138 15.43 8.57 -11.99
N VAL A 139 15.37 8.05 -13.21
CA VAL A 139 15.50 6.61 -13.51
C VAL A 139 16.30 6.41 -14.81
N SER A 140 17.21 5.44 -14.83
CA SER A 140 17.94 5.04 -16.03
C SER A 140 17.08 4.19 -16.94
N ILE A 141 17.31 4.24 -18.25
CA ILE A 141 16.55 3.40 -19.18
C ILE A 141 16.75 1.89 -18.98
N ASN A 142 17.86 1.49 -18.36
CA ASN A 142 18.20 0.09 -18.07
C ASN A 142 17.86 -0.33 -16.64
N ASP A 143 17.34 0.58 -15.80
CA ASP A 143 16.93 0.20 -14.45
C ASP A 143 15.65 -0.65 -14.53
N SER A 144 15.67 -1.80 -13.87
CA SER A 144 14.51 -2.68 -13.78
C SER A 144 13.48 -2.09 -12.81
N PHE A 145 12.23 -2.00 -13.22
CA PHE A 145 11.12 -1.52 -12.38
C PHE A 145 11.04 -2.25 -11.03
N PHE A 146 11.24 -3.56 -11.05
CA PHE A 146 11.14 -4.41 -9.85
C PHE A 146 12.37 -4.30 -8.94
N GLU A 147 13.53 -3.93 -9.49
CA GLU A 147 14.74 -3.66 -8.70
C GLU A 147 14.66 -2.32 -7.98
N LEU A 148 13.94 -1.36 -8.55
CA LEU A 148 13.69 -0.05 -7.95
C LEU A 148 12.59 -0.05 -6.87
N GLY A 149 12.16 -1.24 -6.41
CA GLY A 149 11.08 -1.38 -5.42
C GLY A 149 9.68 -1.45 -6.02
N GLY A 150 9.55 -1.54 -7.34
CA GLY A 150 8.26 -1.78 -7.99
C GLY A 150 7.68 -3.14 -7.60
N HIS A 151 6.48 -3.16 -7.06
CA HIS A 151 5.72 -4.39 -6.79
C HIS A 151 4.43 -4.42 -7.62
N SER A 152 3.66 -5.51 -7.55
CA SER A 152 2.51 -5.73 -8.44
C SER A 152 1.44 -4.63 -8.40
N LEU A 153 1.28 -3.92 -7.28
CA LEU A 153 0.34 -2.79 -7.19
C LEU A 153 0.85 -1.57 -7.96
N LEU A 154 2.13 -1.22 -7.78
CA LEU A 154 2.78 -0.17 -8.55
C LEU A 154 2.83 -0.52 -10.03
N ALA A 155 3.09 -1.78 -10.38
CA ALA A 155 3.07 -2.26 -11.76
C ALA A 155 1.67 -2.14 -12.41
N ILE A 156 0.58 -2.28 -11.64
CA ILE A 156 -0.76 -2.01 -12.16
C ILE A 156 -0.93 -0.51 -12.42
N GLN A 157 -0.51 0.37 -11.50
CA GLN A 157 -0.56 1.83 -11.70
C GLN A 157 0.26 2.26 -12.93
N LEU A 158 1.38 1.61 -13.14
CA LEU A 158 2.29 1.76 -14.27
C LEU A 158 1.58 1.46 -15.59
N VAL A 159 0.95 0.28 -15.68
CA VAL A 159 0.15 -0.14 -16.84
C VAL A 159 -0.90 0.93 -17.17
N LEU A 160 -1.65 1.40 -16.18
CA LEU A 160 -2.71 2.39 -16.40
C LEU A 160 -2.19 3.72 -16.96
N ARG A 161 -1.04 4.19 -16.47
CA ARG A 161 -0.40 5.42 -16.96
C ARG A 161 0.18 5.26 -18.35
N ILE A 162 0.79 4.12 -18.67
CA ILE A 162 1.27 3.80 -20.03
C ILE A 162 0.07 3.75 -20.99
N GLN A 163 -0.96 2.98 -20.65
CA GLN A 163 -2.18 2.84 -21.44
C GLN A 163 -2.82 4.20 -21.75
N LYS A 164 -2.91 5.10 -20.76
CA LYS A 164 -3.44 6.45 -20.97
C LYS A 164 -2.54 7.32 -21.85
N SER A 165 -1.23 7.26 -21.64
CA SER A 165 -0.28 8.16 -22.30
C SER A 165 -0.05 7.79 -23.77
N PHE A 166 0.00 6.49 -24.06
CA PHE A 166 0.27 5.96 -25.40
C PHE A 166 -0.99 5.45 -26.12
N GLN A 167 -2.13 5.32 -25.44
CA GLN A 167 -3.39 4.79 -26.00
C GLN A 167 -3.30 3.36 -26.55
N ILE A 168 -2.40 2.54 -25.98
CA ILE A 168 -2.13 1.14 -26.37
C ILE A 168 -2.54 0.13 -25.32
N ASN A 169 -2.94 -1.07 -25.73
CA ASN A 169 -3.29 -2.13 -24.79
C ASN A 169 -2.06 -2.91 -24.29
N ILE A 170 -1.39 -2.38 -23.27
CA ILE A 170 -0.30 -3.11 -22.60
C ILE A 170 -0.83 -3.88 -21.38
N THR A 171 -0.31 -5.08 -21.16
CA THR A 171 -0.70 -5.94 -20.03
C THR A 171 0.36 -5.94 -18.93
N LEU A 172 -0.03 -6.28 -17.70
CA LEU A 172 0.91 -6.48 -16.61
C LEU A 172 1.97 -7.53 -16.96
N ARG A 173 1.57 -8.60 -17.67
CA ARG A 173 2.49 -9.64 -18.16
C ARG A 173 3.63 -9.05 -18.99
N LYS A 174 3.35 -8.07 -19.85
CA LYS A 174 4.38 -7.40 -20.67
C LYS A 174 5.35 -6.57 -19.83
N ILE A 175 4.89 -5.91 -18.76
CA ILE A 175 5.77 -5.22 -17.81
C ILE A 175 6.73 -6.22 -17.13
N PHE A 176 6.26 -7.42 -16.80
CA PHE A 176 7.11 -8.47 -16.23
C PHE A 176 8.10 -9.08 -17.24
N GLN A 177 7.76 -9.06 -18.54
CA GLN A 177 8.63 -9.56 -19.60
C GLN A 177 9.67 -8.53 -20.04
N HIS A 178 9.34 -7.24 -19.91
CA HIS A 178 10.15 -6.10 -20.32
C HIS A 178 10.24 -5.13 -19.13
N SER A 179 11.08 -5.48 -18.15
CA SER A 179 11.13 -4.80 -16.85
C SER A 179 11.90 -3.49 -16.88
N THR A 180 12.66 -3.21 -17.94
CA THR A 180 13.41 -1.97 -18.14
C THR A 180 12.69 -1.03 -19.11
N ILE A 181 12.94 0.27 -19.00
CA ILE A 181 12.37 1.28 -19.92
C ILE A 181 12.82 1.01 -21.36
N ALA A 182 14.08 0.63 -21.58
CA ALA A 182 14.63 0.37 -22.91
C ALA A 182 13.96 -0.83 -23.60
N GLU A 183 13.64 -1.89 -22.87
CA GLU A 183 12.91 -3.05 -23.41
C GLU A 183 11.45 -2.71 -23.65
N LEU A 184 10.83 -2.01 -22.70
CA LEU A 184 9.43 -1.67 -22.76
C LEU A 184 9.13 -0.65 -23.86
N ALA A 185 10.04 0.30 -24.12
CA ALA A 185 9.93 1.24 -25.22
C ALA A 185 9.81 0.53 -26.58
N LYS A 186 10.62 -0.52 -26.81
CA LYS A 186 10.55 -1.33 -28.03
C LYS A 186 9.21 -2.06 -28.17
N GLU A 187 8.71 -2.63 -27.07
CA GLU A 187 7.40 -3.27 -27.07
C GLU A 187 6.27 -2.27 -27.37
N ILE A 188 6.36 -1.06 -26.82
CA ILE A 188 5.40 0.02 -27.08
C ILE A 188 5.44 0.47 -28.54
N GLU A 189 6.63 0.58 -29.14
CA GLU A 189 6.76 0.86 -30.58
C GLU A 189 6.05 -0.21 -31.42
N ILE A 190 6.21 -1.48 -31.10
CA ILE A 190 5.54 -2.59 -31.79
C ILE A 190 4.01 -2.46 -31.67
N LEU A 191 3.49 -2.21 -30.46
CA LEU A 191 2.04 -2.06 -30.23
C LEU A 191 1.45 -0.85 -30.95
N LEU A 192 2.18 0.28 -30.98
CA LEU A 192 1.78 1.47 -31.74
C LEU A 192 1.72 1.19 -33.24
N HIS A 193 2.66 0.43 -33.79
CA HIS A 193 2.66 0.02 -35.20
C HIS A 193 1.55 -0.94 -35.55
N GLN A 194 1.15 -1.82 -34.62
CA GLN A 194 0.07 -2.79 -34.81
C GLN A 194 -1.34 -2.16 -34.73
N GLN A 195 -1.45 -0.87 -34.39
CA GLN A 195 -2.71 -0.17 -34.15
C GLN A 195 -3.59 -0.91 -33.12
N ASP A 196 -2.96 -1.52 -32.11
CA ASP A 196 -3.65 -2.16 -30.98
C ASP A 196 -4.15 -1.08 -30.00
N ILE A 197 -5.08 -0.26 -30.50
CA ILE A 197 -5.63 0.91 -29.82
C ILE A 197 -6.62 0.43 -28.75
N ILE A 198 -6.51 0.95 -27.54
CA ILE A 198 -7.48 0.61 -26.49
C ILE A 198 -8.81 1.30 -26.78
N VAL A 199 -9.85 0.50 -27.06
CA VAL A 199 -11.24 0.99 -26.99
C VAL A 199 -11.72 0.83 -25.55
N LEU A 200 -11.53 1.90 -24.77
CA LEU A 200 -11.97 1.94 -23.38
C LEU A 200 -13.45 2.31 -23.30
N LEU A 201 -14.22 1.55 -22.51
CA LEU A 201 -15.60 1.92 -22.23
C LEU A 201 -15.61 3.25 -21.46
N PRO A 202 -16.24 4.32 -21.97
CA PRO A 202 -16.18 5.63 -21.33
C PRO A 202 -16.91 5.62 -19.98
N VAL A 203 -16.31 6.34 -19.03
CA VAL A 203 -16.99 6.74 -17.79
C VAL A 203 -17.89 7.92 -18.14
N THR A 204 -19.19 7.74 -17.96
CA THR A 204 -20.20 8.76 -18.27
C THR A 204 -20.60 9.49 -17.00
N ASP A 205 -21.01 10.75 -17.15
CA ASP A 205 -21.69 11.48 -16.07
C ASP A 205 -23.08 10.87 -15.87
N THR A 206 -23.17 9.95 -14.91
CA THR A 206 -24.42 9.34 -14.47
C THR A 206 -25.20 10.36 -13.66
N ASP A 207 -26.51 10.42 -13.88
CA ASP A 207 -27.37 11.27 -13.05
C ASP A 207 -27.31 10.75 -11.61
N ILE A 208 -26.84 11.62 -10.71
CA ILE A 208 -26.62 11.32 -9.29
C ILE A 208 -27.95 10.97 -8.59
N SER A 209 -29.09 11.36 -9.17
CA SER A 209 -30.43 11.08 -8.65
C SER A 209 -30.93 9.66 -8.91
N ASP A 210 -30.29 8.92 -9.83
CA ASP A 210 -30.71 7.56 -10.18
C ASP A 210 -30.51 6.58 -9.02
N SER A 211 -31.45 5.65 -8.90
CA SER A 211 -31.33 4.50 -8.00
C SER A 211 -30.61 3.37 -8.72
N LEU A 212 -29.38 3.09 -8.31
CA LEU A 212 -28.54 2.05 -8.93
C LEU A 212 -28.49 0.79 -8.05
N PRO A 213 -28.32 -0.40 -8.65
CA PRO A 213 -28.06 -1.60 -7.86
C PRO A 213 -26.72 -1.46 -7.11
N LEU A 214 -26.51 -2.33 -6.11
CA LEU A 214 -25.19 -2.47 -5.49
C LEU A 214 -24.13 -2.88 -6.52
N CYS A 215 -22.92 -2.34 -6.39
CA CYS A 215 -21.78 -2.93 -7.08
C CYS A 215 -21.40 -4.26 -6.40
N TYR A 216 -20.63 -5.10 -7.10
CA TYR A 216 -20.29 -6.43 -6.58
C TYR A 216 -19.45 -6.40 -5.29
N ALA A 217 -18.62 -5.38 -5.10
CA ALA A 217 -17.84 -5.22 -3.86
C ALA A 217 -18.74 -4.92 -2.64
N GLN A 218 -19.91 -4.29 -2.84
CA GLN A 218 -20.84 -3.96 -1.76
C GLN A 218 -21.69 -5.17 -1.31
N ILE A 219 -21.88 -6.18 -2.16
CA ILE A 219 -22.77 -7.32 -1.88
C ILE A 219 -22.39 -8.07 -0.59
N PRO A 220 -21.12 -8.45 -0.35
CA PRO A 220 -20.75 -9.16 0.88
C PRO A 220 -20.99 -8.35 2.16
N PHE A 221 -20.76 -7.03 2.11
CA PHE A 221 -21.04 -6.13 3.24
C PHE A 221 -22.54 -6.00 3.49
N TRP A 222 -23.34 -5.86 2.44
CA TRP A 222 -24.80 -5.83 2.53
C TRP A 222 -25.36 -7.13 3.10
N PHE A 223 -24.87 -8.28 2.63
CA PHE A 223 -25.27 -9.58 3.15
C PHE A 223 -24.89 -9.76 4.62
N SER A 224 -23.68 -9.36 5.01
CA SER A 224 -23.23 -9.37 6.40
C SER A 224 -24.13 -8.48 7.29
N TYR A 225 -24.54 -7.31 6.79
CA TYR A 225 -25.49 -6.43 7.47
C TYR A 225 -26.87 -7.09 7.65
N LEU A 226 -27.42 -7.76 6.63
CA LEU A 226 -28.69 -8.46 6.75
C LEU A 226 -28.65 -9.60 7.78
N LEU A 227 -27.55 -10.36 7.81
CA LEU A 227 -27.36 -11.45 8.78
C LEU A 227 -27.15 -10.95 10.21
N ARG A 228 -26.49 -9.80 10.38
CA ARG A 228 -26.09 -9.26 11.68
C ARG A 228 -26.24 -7.73 11.72
N PRO A 229 -27.47 -7.20 11.72
CA PRO A 229 -27.70 -5.75 11.66
C PRO A 229 -27.18 -4.99 12.89
N GLN A 230 -26.94 -5.71 13.99
CA GLN A 230 -26.40 -5.14 15.23
C GLN A 230 -24.86 -5.20 15.32
N SER A 231 -24.17 -5.71 14.29
CA SER A 231 -22.70 -5.81 14.28
C SER A 231 -22.06 -4.51 13.80
N SER A 232 -20.97 -4.11 14.45
CA SER A 232 -20.08 -3.04 14.01
C SER A 232 -18.83 -3.51 13.28
N SER A 233 -18.72 -4.81 12.98
CA SER A 233 -17.54 -5.42 12.36
C SER A 233 -17.14 -4.84 11.00
N SER A 234 -18.07 -4.14 10.33
CA SER A 234 -17.85 -3.49 9.03
C SER A 234 -17.56 -1.98 9.17
N LEU A 235 -17.30 -1.49 10.38
CA LEU A 235 -16.85 -0.11 10.58
C LEU A 235 -15.33 -0.04 10.51
N ILE A 236 -14.83 0.89 9.70
CA ILE A 236 -13.44 1.32 9.71
C ILE A 236 -13.35 2.42 10.76
N LYS A 237 -12.51 2.20 11.78
CA LYS A 237 -12.44 3.01 12.99
C LYS A 237 -11.08 3.71 13.05
N PHE A 238 -11.10 5.02 13.07
CA PHE A 238 -9.94 5.88 13.18
C PHE A 238 -10.00 6.61 14.52
N SER A 239 -8.98 6.41 15.35
CA SER A 239 -8.87 7.02 16.66
C SER A 239 -7.49 7.64 16.81
N TYR A 240 -7.42 8.97 16.92
CA TYR A 240 -6.16 9.71 16.94
C TYR A 240 -6.12 10.75 18.05
N TYR A 241 -5.03 10.80 18.80
CA TYR A 241 -4.68 11.97 19.59
C TYR A 241 -4.20 13.08 18.65
N LEU A 242 -4.81 14.26 18.78
CA LEU A 242 -4.42 15.48 18.10
C LEU A 242 -3.80 16.43 19.12
N LYS A 243 -2.48 16.65 19.00
CA LYS A 243 -1.68 17.48 19.90
C LYS A 243 -1.33 18.80 19.23
N GLY A 244 -1.79 19.90 19.82
CA GLY A 244 -1.55 21.27 19.37
C GLY A 244 -2.81 22.14 19.42
N LYS A 245 -2.68 23.37 18.89
CA LYS A 245 -3.77 24.37 18.84
C LYS A 245 -4.75 24.05 17.73
N LEU A 246 -5.69 23.14 18.01
CA LEU A 246 -6.69 22.69 17.05
C LEU A 246 -7.75 23.78 16.80
N ASN A 247 -8.00 24.10 15.54
CA ASN A 247 -9.16 24.89 15.13
C ASN A 247 -10.34 23.95 14.83
N THR A 248 -11.25 23.79 15.78
CA THR A 248 -12.38 22.86 15.67
C THR A 248 -13.36 23.24 14.55
N ILE A 249 -13.56 24.53 14.31
CA ILE A 249 -14.42 25.04 13.22
C ILE A 249 -13.81 24.70 11.87
N ALA A 250 -12.49 24.88 11.71
CA ALA A 250 -11.79 24.50 10.48
C ALA A 250 -11.87 22.98 10.24
N LEU A 251 -11.73 22.17 11.29
CA LEU A 251 -11.88 20.71 11.20
C LEU A 251 -13.28 20.29 10.76
N GLU A 252 -14.32 20.87 11.37
CA GLU A 252 -15.72 20.61 11.00
C GLU A 252 -16.02 21.01 9.54
N LYS A 253 -15.57 22.20 9.11
CA LYS A 253 -15.69 22.65 7.72
C LYS A 253 -14.98 21.71 6.75
N SER A 254 -13.78 21.25 7.11
CA SER A 254 -12.99 20.33 6.28
C SER A 254 -13.71 19.01 6.04
N ILE A 255 -14.26 18.41 7.10
CA ILE A 255 -15.02 17.15 7.01
C ILE A 255 -16.27 17.33 6.12
N ASN A 256 -17.02 18.42 6.32
CA ASN A 256 -18.20 18.70 5.51
C ASN A 256 -17.86 18.98 4.04
N GLN A 257 -16.73 19.64 3.77
CA GLN A 257 -16.23 19.85 2.41
C GLN A 257 -15.91 18.53 1.70
N ILE A 258 -15.32 17.56 2.40
CA ILE A 258 -15.07 16.20 1.87
C ILE A 258 -16.39 15.48 1.57
N ILE A 259 -17.37 15.56 2.48
CA ILE A 259 -18.70 14.93 2.30
C ILE A 259 -19.44 15.52 1.10
N GLU A 260 -19.31 16.83 0.88
CA GLU A 260 -19.88 17.50 -0.29
C GLU A 260 -19.14 17.09 -1.58
N ARG A 261 -17.80 17.00 -1.53
CA ARG A 261 -16.95 16.66 -2.68
C ARG A 261 -17.12 15.22 -3.16
N HIS A 262 -17.37 14.27 -2.25
CA HIS A 262 -17.47 12.84 -2.54
C HIS A 262 -18.86 12.29 -2.25
N SER A 263 -19.59 11.91 -3.30
CA SER A 263 -20.96 11.38 -3.18
C SER A 263 -21.07 10.11 -2.34
N ALA A 264 -19.98 9.35 -2.15
CA ALA A 264 -19.98 8.10 -1.38
C ALA A 264 -20.49 8.27 0.05
N PHE A 265 -20.16 9.39 0.71
CA PHE A 265 -20.65 9.71 2.06
C PHE A 265 -22.14 10.06 2.10
N ARG A 266 -22.73 10.37 0.94
CA ARG A 266 -24.14 10.73 0.76
C ARG A 266 -24.96 9.57 0.19
N ILE A 267 -24.41 8.36 0.14
CA ILE A 267 -25.15 7.18 -0.29
C ILE A 267 -26.12 6.72 0.80
N ARG A 268 -27.34 6.40 0.40
CA ARG A 268 -28.35 5.70 1.20
C ARG A 268 -28.77 4.43 0.49
N PHE A 269 -28.89 3.35 1.26
CA PHE A 269 -29.34 2.06 0.74
C PHE A 269 -30.85 1.89 0.95
N THR A 270 -31.53 1.39 -0.08
CA THR A 270 -32.96 1.08 -0.06
C THR A 270 -33.21 -0.33 -0.56
N ILE A 271 -34.38 -0.89 -0.24
CA ILE A 271 -34.79 -2.20 -0.71
C ILE A 271 -36.00 -2.03 -1.61
N VAL A 272 -35.87 -2.44 -2.87
CA VAL A 272 -36.94 -2.41 -3.87
C VAL A 272 -37.17 -3.83 -4.38
N LYS A 273 -38.38 -4.37 -4.16
CA LYS A 273 -38.77 -5.74 -4.55
C LYS A 273 -37.76 -6.81 -4.10
N GLY A 274 -37.26 -6.70 -2.87
CA GLY A 274 -36.31 -7.66 -2.27
C GLY A 274 -34.85 -7.51 -2.75
N ARG A 275 -34.53 -6.50 -3.57
CA ARG A 275 -33.16 -6.19 -4.00
C ARG A 275 -32.68 -4.87 -3.41
N ALA A 276 -31.40 -4.79 -3.08
CA ALA A 276 -30.79 -3.59 -2.54
C ALA A 276 -30.37 -2.64 -3.66
N PHE A 277 -30.69 -1.37 -3.46
CA PHE A 277 -30.30 -0.27 -4.33
C PHE A 277 -29.60 0.81 -3.50
N GLN A 278 -28.81 1.65 -4.18
CA GLN A 278 -28.13 2.80 -3.62
C GLN A 278 -28.59 4.07 -4.34
N GLN A 279 -28.72 5.15 -3.58
CA GLN A 279 -29.07 6.47 -4.10
C GLN A 279 -28.26 7.53 -3.35
N VAL A 280 -27.81 8.56 -4.06
CA VAL A 280 -27.11 9.69 -3.45
C VAL A 280 -28.12 10.75 -3.02
N ILE A 281 -28.08 11.14 -1.74
CA ILE A 281 -28.90 12.27 -1.27
C ILE A 281 -28.24 13.61 -1.64
N PRO A 282 -29.02 14.66 -1.95
CA PRO A 282 -28.46 15.93 -2.46
C PRO A 282 -27.51 16.63 -1.48
N LYS A 283 -27.81 16.60 -0.18
CA LYS A 283 -27.03 17.29 0.85
C LYS A 283 -26.96 16.44 2.11
N LEU A 284 -25.77 16.41 2.71
CA LEU A 284 -25.53 15.91 4.05
C LEU A 284 -24.59 16.90 4.72
N THR A 285 -24.94 17.32 5.93
CA THR A 285 -24.07 18.13 6.77
C THR A 285 -23.98 17.43 8.11
N LEU A 286 -22.75 17.15 8.55
CA LEU A 286 -22.48 16.51 9.83
C LEU A 286 -21.97 17.55 10.82
N PRO A 287 -22.58 17.66 12.01
CA PRO A 287 -21.96 18.42 13.08
C PRO A 287 -20.68 17.71 13.53
N LEU A 288 -19.76 18.45 14.15
CA LEU A 288 -18.63 17.90 14.91
C LEU A 288 -18.90 18.07 16.41
N PRO A 289 -19.52 17.08 17.10
CA PRO A 289 -19.70 17.14 18.54
C PRO A 289 -18.35 17.21 19.25
N VAL A 290 -18.18 18.20 20.13
CA VAL A 290 -17.02 18.34 21.00
C VAL A 290 -17.43 17.99 22.43
N ILE A 291 -16.84 16.94 22.99
CA ILE A 291 -17.05 16.50 24.37
C ILE A 291 -15.91 17.05 25.22
N ASP A 292 -16.22 17.94 26.15
CA ASP A 292 -15.23 18.56 27.04
C ASP A 292 -15.02 17.71 28.30
N LEU A 293 -13.80 17.19 28.47
CA LEU A 293 -13.37 16.46 29.65
C LEU A 293 -12.32 17.24 30.47
N THR A 294 -12.04 18.50 30.13
CA THR A 294 -10.93 19.27 30.70
C THR A 294 -11.05 19.53 32.20
N SER A 295 -12.28 19.57 32.73
CA SER A 295 -12.59 19.80 34.15
C SER A 295 -12.56 18.53 35.01
N LEU A 296 -12.43 17.35 34.40
CA LEU A 296 -12.43 16.07 35.11
C LEU A 296 -11.05 15.70 35.66
N SER A 297 -11.02 14.84 36.68
CA SER A 297 -9.76 14.22 37.12
C SER A 297 -9.21 13.24 36.07
N ASP A 298 -7.91 12.93 36.13
CA ASP A 298 -7.27 12.06 35.13
C ASP A 298 -7.89 10.65 35.08
N ASN A 299 -8.29 10.09 36.24
CA ASN A 299 -9.00 8.82 36.30
C ASN A 299 -10.38 8.89 35.64
N GLU A 300 -11.12 9.98 35.84
CA GLU A 300 -12.42 10.18 35.20
C GLU A 300 -12.28 10.41 33.70
N LYS A 301 -11.26 11.16 33.26
CA LYS A 301 -10.95 11.34 31.83
C LYS A 301 -10.70 9.99 31.17
N GLN A 302 -9.84 9.16 31.75
CA GLN A 302 -9.52 7.83 31.22
C GLN A 302 -10.78 6.95 31.11
N LEU A 303 -11.61 6.90 32.15
CA LEU A 303 -12.84 6.11 32.13
C LEU A 303 -13.83 6.61 31.06
N ASN A 304 -13.97 7.93 30.91
CA ASN A 304 -14.82 8.52 29.87
C ASN A 304 -14.29 8.23 28.47
N ILE A 305 -12.98 8.33 28.24
CA ILE A 305 -12.35 7.97 26.96
C ILE A 305 -12.65 6.51 26.61
N GLU A 306 -12.45 5.59 27.54
CA GLU A 306 -12.74 4.16 27.34
C GLU A 306 -14.21 3.91 27.01
N GLN A 307 -15.13 4.59 27.72
CA GLN A 307 -16.55 4.51 27.43
C GLN A 307 -16.89 5.05 26.04
N LEU A 308 -16.37 6.21 25.65
CA LEU A 308 -16.63 6.84 24.36
C LEU A 308 -16.11 5.97 23.20
N VAL A 309 -14.90 5.43 23.33
CA VAL A 309 -14.32 4.49 22.36
C VAL A 309 -15.18 3.22 22.26
N LYS A 310 -15.75 2.74 23.35
CA LYS A 310 -16.69 1.61 23.34
C LYS A 310 -18.01 1.97 22.67
N GLU A 311 -18.53 3.17 22.89
CA GLU A 311 -19.76 3.64 22.25
C GLU A 311 -19.62 3.78 20.73
N GLU A 312 -18.42 4.08 20.24
CA GLU A 312 -18.11 4.08 18.80
C GLU A 312 -18.23 2.68 18.15
N GLN A 313 -18.34 1.61 18.94
CA GLN A 313 -18.66 0.26 18.46
C GLN A 313 -20.16 0.06 18.20
N LYS A 314 -21.03 1.07 18.38
CA LYS A 314 -22.44 0.97 18.02
C LYS A 314 -22.60 0.75 16.50
N PRO A 315 -23.48 -0.15 16.04
CA PRO A 315 -23.70 -0.40 14.61
C PRO A 315 -24.27 0.84 13.89
N ILE A 316 -24.15 0.86 12.56
CA ILE A 316 -24.77 1.86 11.68
C ILE A 316 -25.90 1.18 10.89
N ASN A 317 -27.10 1.76 10.92
CA ASN A 317 -28.21 1.31 10.09
C ASN A 317 -28.04 1.82 8.65
N LEU A 318 -27.69 0.93 7.72
CA LEU A 318 -27.40 1.27 6.32
C LEU A 318 -28.56 1.94 5.56
N THR A 319 -29.79 1.83 6.07
CA THR A 319 -30.99 2.38 5.42
C THR A 319 -31.45 3.71 6.00
N LYS A 320 -30.96 4.08 7.20
CA LYS A 320 -31.47 5.24 7.96
C LYS A 320 -30.39 6.22 8.39
N ASP A 321 -29.22 5.71 8.77
CA ASP A 321 -28.17 6.50 9.39
C ASP A 321 -27.19 7.07 8.35
N SER A 322 -26.41 8.08 8.77
CA SER A 322 -25.20 8.47 8.04
C SER A 322 -24.16 7.35 8.12
N LEU A 323 -23.49 7.07 7.00
CA LEU A 323 -22.47 6.03 6.89
C LEU A 323 -21.09 6.47 7.41
N ILE A 324 -21.00 7.71 7.88
CA ILE A 324 -19.85 8.32 8.54
C ILE A 324 -20.32 8.97 9.85
N ARG A 325 -19.55 8.78 10.91
CA ARG A 325 -19.73 9.41 12.23
C ARG A 325 -18.40 9.97 12.69
N VAL A 326 -18.44 11.17 13.25
CA VAL A 326 -17.25 11.85 13.79
C VAL A 326 -17.57 12.45 15.16
N LYS A 327 -16.59 12.38 16.06
CA LYS A 327 -16.62 13.05 17.37
C LYS A 327 -15.23 13.56 17.72
N LEU A 328 -15.20 14.64 18.47
CA LEU A 328 -13.99 15.19 19.06
C LEU A 328 -14.14 15.19 20.59
N VAL A 329 -13.13 14.73 21.29
CA VAL A 329 -13.08 14.77 22.76
C VAL A 329 -11.93 15.67 23.16
N GLN A 330 -12.22 16.75 23.89
CA GLN A 330 -11.20 17.65 24.41
C GLN A 330 -10.73 17.14 25.78
N ILE A 331 -9.48 16.66 25.83
CA ILE A 331 -8.88 16.09 27.05
C ILE A 331 -8.16 17.19 27.84
N GLU A 332 -7.45 18.05 27.11
CA GLU A 332 -6.79 19.25 27.61
C GLU A 332 -6.95 20.39 26.59
N LYS A 333 -6.41 21.58 26.90
CA LYS A 333 -6.48 22.75 26.01
C LYS A 333 -5.90 22.48 24.60
N GLU A 334 -4.81 21.73 24.52
CA GLU A 334 -4.09 21.42 23.27
C GLU A 334 -3.99 19.90 23.02
N LEU A 335 -4.85 19.11 23.67
CA LEU A 335 -4.91 17.65 23.49
C LEU A 335 -6.35 17.23 23.25
N HIS A 336 -6.61 16.68 22.06
CA HIS A 336 -7.91 16.16 21.67
C HIS A 336 -7.79 14.70 21.26
N LEU A 337 -8.87 13.93 21.44
CA LEU A 337 -9.05 12.62 20.83
C LEU A 337 -10.09 12.75 19.71
N PHE A 338 -9.66 12.50 18.48
CA PHE A 338 -10.47 12.48 17.29
C PHE A 338 -10.93 11.05 17.00
N LEU A 339 -12.25 10.86 16.93
CA LEU A 339 -12.89 9.58 16.67
C LEU A 339 -13.68 9.68 15.37
N LEU A 340 -13.33 8.87 14.39
CA LEU A 340 -13.96 8.83 13.06
C LEU A 340 -14.30 7.39 12.69
N ASN A 341 -15.56 7.14 12.39
CA ASN A 341 -16.06 5.83 12.00
C ASN A 341 -16.75 5.91 10.65
N ILE A 342 -16.33 5.08 9.70
CA ILE A 342 -16.89 5.03 8.36
C ILE A 342 -17.29 3.59 8.05
N HIS A 343 -18.47 3.37 7.47
CA HIS A 343 -18.89 2.02 7.08
C HIS A 343 -18.13 1.57 5.81
N HIS A 344 -17.54 0.38 5.86
CA HIS A 344 -16.69 -0.15 4.79
C HIS A 344 -17.43 -0.34 3.45
N ILE A 345 -18.78 -0.41 3.47
CA ILE A 345 -19.62 -0.48 2.24
C ILE A 345 -19.49 0.75 1.31
N ILE A 346 -18.94 1.86 1.80
CA ILE A 346 -18.70 3.09 1.02
C ILE A 346 -17.23 3.55 1.05
N PHE A 347 -16.33 2.77 1.64
CA PHE A 347 -14.98 3.22 1.95
C PHE A 347 -14.01 2.04 1.98
N ASP A 348 -12.81 2.22 1.42
CA ASP A 348 -11.75 1.20 1.40
C ASP A 348 -10.39 1.78 1.79
N GLY A 349 -9.36 0.93 1.84
CA GLY A 349 -8.01 1.34 2.25
C GLY A 349 -7.42 2.44 1.37
N TRP A 350 -7.71 2.46 0.07
CA TRP A 350 -7.27 3.52 -0.82
C TRP A 350 -7.99 4.85 -0.52
N SER A 351 -9.29 4.77 -0.22
CA SER A 351 -10.09 5.92 0.20
C SER A 351 -9.58 6.56 1.49
N THR A 352 -8.96 5.79 2.40
CA THR A 352 -8.29 6.32 3.60
C THR A 352 -7.23 7.36 3.25
N THR A 353 -6.36 7.05 2.29
CA THR A 353 -5.28 7.95 1.84
C THR A 353 -5.85 9.24 1.26
N ILE A 354 -6.88 9.13 0.41
CA ILE A 354 -7.56 10.29 -0.19
C ILE A 354 -8.19 11.16 0.90
N PHE A 355 -8.92 10.54 1.83
CA PHE A 355 -9.63 11.24 2.89
C PHE A 355 -8.68 12.07 3.76
N PHE A 356 -7.59 11.48 4.25
CA PHE A 356 -6.67 12.20 5.14
C PHE A 356 -5.81 13.23 4.41
N LYS A 357 -5.46 12.99 3.14
CA LYS A 357 -4.81 13.98 2.28
C LYS A 357 -5.71 15.21 2.10
N GLU A 358 -6.97 14.99 1.74
CA GLU A 358 -7.93 16.09 1.59
C GLU A 358 -8.25 16.78 2.92
N LEU A 359 -8.34 16.03 4.03
CA LEU A 359 -8.55 16.58 5.35
C LEU A 359 -7.44 17.56 5.74
N ALA A 360 -6.17 17.20 5.50
CA ALA A 360 -5.04 18.07 5.74
C ALA A 360 -5.10 19.35 4.89
N LEU A 361 -5.36 19.22 3.59
CA LEU A 361 -5.45 20.33 2.65
C LEU A 361 -6.59 21.31 3.01
N PHE A 362 -7.79 20.80 3.27
CA PHE A 362 -8.92 21.65 3.65
C PHE A 362 -8.74 22.27 5.03
N TYR A 363 -8.19 21.53 5.98
CA TYR A 363 -7.93 22.06 7.32
C TYR A 363 -6.92 23.19 7.26
N GLU A 364 -5.82 23.04 6.52
CA GLU A 364 -4.81 24.08 6.35
C GLU A 364 -5.41 25.38 5.79
N ALA A 365 -6.23 25.27 4.74
CA ALA A 365 -6.90 26.41 4.13
C ALA A 365 -7.84 27.11 5.12
N TYR A 366 -8.78 26.37 5.72
CA TYR A 366 -9.77 26.96 6.62
C TYR A 366 -9.17 27.46 7.94
N ALA A 367 -8.15 26.78 8.48
CA ALA A 367 -7.45 27.24 9.69
C ALA A 367 -6.63 28.52 9.43
N SER A 368 -6.24 28.75 8.18
CA SER A 368 -5.57 29.98 7.73
C SER A 368 -6.55 31.05 7.21
N GLU A 369 -7.86 30.86 7.37
CA GLU A 369 -8.92 31.74 6.85
C GLU A 369 -8.83 31.98 5.33
N LYS A 370 -8.34 30.97 4.60
CA LYS A 370 -8.26 30.96 3.13
C LYS A 370 -9.29 30.02 2.54
N GLU A 371 -9.67 30.28 1.29
CA GLU A 371 -10.40 29.30 0.50
C GLU A 371 -9.45 28.20 0.02
N PRO A 372 -9.84 26.92 0.08
CA PRO A 372 -9.02 25.85 -0.44
C PRO A 372 -8.86 25.99 -1.96
N SER A 373 -7.65 25.74 -2.45
CA SER A 373 -7.39 25.73 -3.89
C SER A 373 -8.33 24.74 -4.57
N LEU A 374 -9.12 25.21 -5.53
CA LEU A 374 -10.14 24.41 -6.22
C LEU A 374 -9.49 23.28 -7.03
N MET A 375 -9.41 22.08 -6.45
CA MET A 375 -9.05 20.87 -7.17
C MET A 375 -10.20 20.46 -8.10
N LYS A 376 -9.87 19.97 -9.31
CA LYS A 376 -10.83 19.33 -10.22
C LYS A 376 -11.69 18.35 -9.42
N LYS A 377 -13.02 18.43 -9.54
CA LYS A 377 -13.93 17.51 -8.86
C LYS A 377 -13.65 16.08 -9.35
N PRO A 378 -13.46 15.10 -8.46
CA PRO A 378 -13.21 13.74 -8.89
C PRO A 378 -14.46 13.17 -9.53
N VAL A 379 -14.28 12.12 -10.34
CA VAL A 379 -15.40 11.26 -10.74
C VAL A 379 -16.08 10.76 -9.47
N GLN A 380 -17.41 10.65 -9.50
CA GLN A 380 -18.16 10.23 -8.32
C GLN A 380 -18.28 8.70 -8.30
N TYR A 381 -18.38 8.13 -7.10
CA TYR A 381 -18.46 6.68 -6.95
C TYR A 381 -19.65 6.07 -7.70
N ILE A 382 -20.75 6.81 -7.84
CA ILE A 382 -21.92 6.36 -8.59
C ILE A 382 -21.63 6.16 -10.08
N ASN A 383 -20.71 6.94 -10.66
CA ASN A 383 -20.25 6.76 -12.04
C ASN A 383 -19.48 5.44 -12.20
N PHE A 384 -18.69 5.05 -11.18
CA PHE A 384 -18.02 3.74 -11.17
C PHE A 384 -19.03 2.59 -11.13
N VAL A 385 -20.08 2.71 -10.30
CA VAL A 385 -21.14 1.69 -10.22
C VAL A 385 -21.84 1.50 -11.56
N ASP A 386 -22.25 2.58 -12.22
CA ASP A 386 -22.83 2.53 -13.56
C ASP A 386 -21.84 1.94 -14.58
N TRP A 387 -20.62 2.45 -14.60
CA TRP A 387 -19.58 1.98 -15.51
C TRP A 387 -19.30 0.48 -15.34
N GLN A 388 -19.18 -0.03 -14.11
CA GLN A 388 -18.98 -1.45 -13.86
C GLN A 388 -20.17 -2.28 -14.36
N ASN A 389 -21.41 -1.81 -14.17
CA ASN A 389 -22.59 -2.51 -14.67
C ASN A 389 -22.60 -2.61 -16.20
N ARG A 390 -22.23 -1.54 -16.91
CA ARG A 390 -22.09 -1.55 -18.38
C ARG A 390 -20.91 -2.42 -18.83
N LEU A 391 -19.77 -2.32 -18.16
CA LEU A 391 -18.58 -3.13 -18.44
C LEU A 391 -18.89 -4.62 -18.37
N LEU A 392 -19.64 -5.04 -17.36
CA LEU A 392 -20.04 -6.43 -17.16
C LEU A 392 -20.96 -7.00 -18.26
N GLN A 393 -21.51 -6.14 -19.13
CA GLN A 393 -22.31 -6.52 -20.29
C GLN A 393 -21.49 -6.48 -21.61
N SER A 394 -20.25 -5.98 -21.57
CA SER A 394 -19.38 -5.82 -22.74
C SER A 394 -18.77 -7.14 -23.21
N ASP A 395 -18.29 -7.16 -24.47
CA ASP A 395 -17.59 -8.32 -25.04
C ASP A 395 -16.21 -8.56 -24.40
N LEU A 396 -15.56 -7.53 -23.85
CA LEU A 396 -14.31 -7.67 -23.09
C LEU A 396 -14.49 -8.61 -21.88
N VAL A 397 -15.58 -8.44 -21.14
CA VAL A 397 -15.86 -9.32 -19.99
C VAL A 397 -16.19 -10.75 -20.44
N LYS A 398 -16.79 -10.92 -21.62
CA LYS A 398 -17.04 -12.26 -22.18
C LYS A 398 -15.74 -12.98 -22.52
N SER A 399 -14.72 -12.29 -23.04
CA SER A 399 -13.42 -12.90 -23.33
C SER A 399 -12.67 -13.28 -22.05
N GLN A 400 -12.68 -12.41 -21.03
CA GLN A 400 -12.08 -12.71 -19.73
C GLN A 400 -12.78 -13.86 -18.99
N LEU A 401 -14.08 -14.05 -19.21
CA LEU A 401 -14.85 -15.13 -18.58
C LEU A 401 -14.32 -16.52 -18.99
N SER A 402 -13.79 -16.68 -20.20
CA SER A 402 -13.21 -17.96 -20.66
C SER A 402 -12.02 -18.37 -19.81
N TYR A 403 -11.14 -17.43 -19.46
CA TYR A 403 -10.03 -17.68 -18.54
C TYR A 403 -10.54 -18.18 -17.18
N TRP A 404 -11.53 -17.51 -16.61
CA TRP A 404 -12.07 -17.88 -15.30
C TRP A 404 -12.83 -19.21 -15.32
N LYS A 405 -13.56 -19.51 -16.40
CA LYS A 405 -14.19 -20.82 -16.61
C LYS A 405 -13.17 -21.94 -16.55
N GLU A 406 -12.02 -21.77 -17.17
CA GLU A 406 -10.94 -22.75 -17.12
C GLU A 406 -10.33 -22.86 -15.72
N LYS A 407 -9.95 -21.73 -15.10
CA LYS A 407 -9.26 -21.74 -13.80
C LYS A 407 -10.13 -22.17 -12.62
N LEU A 408 -11.43 -21.91 -12.69
CA LEU A 408 -12.38 -22.25 -11.63
C LEU A 408 -13.27 -23.45 -11.98
N ALA A 409 -12.92 -24.22 -13.02
CA ALA A 409 -13.65 -25.45 -13.39
C ALA A 409 -13.54 -26.54 -12.32
N GLY A 410 -14.57 -27.38 -12.21
CA GLY A 410 -14.61 -28.52 -11.28
C GLY A 410 -14.83 -28.12 -9.82
N ASP A 411 -14.58 -29.05 -8.91
CA ASP A 411 -14.88 -28.84 -7.49
C ASP A 411 -13.86 -27.90 -6.83
N LEU A 412 -14.36 -26.77 -6.33
CA LEU A 412 -13.57 -25.81 -5.56
C LEU A 412 -13.47 -26.27 -4.11
N THR A 413 -12.50 -27.14 -3.84
CA THR A 413 -12.20 -27.59 -2.48
C THR A 413 -11.54 -26.46 -1.69
N ILE A 414 -12.18 -26.05 -0.59
CA ILE A 414 -11.67 -24.96 0.27
C ILE A 414 -10.84 -25.57 1.40
N ALA A 415 -9.54 -25.32 1.36
CA ALA A 415 -8.60 -25.74 2.38
C ALA A 415 -8.93 -25.09 3.72
N GLN A 416 -8.92 -25.90 4.78
CA GLN A 416 -9.17 -25.44 6.15
C GLN A 416 -7.98 -25.79 7.03
N LEU A 417 -7.35 -24.77 7.60
CA LEU A 417 -6.36 -24.96 8.65
C LEU A 417 -7.04 -25.61 9.87
N PRO A 418 -6.34 -26.47 10.62
CA PRO A 418 -6.92 -27.15 11.78
C PRO A 418 -7.40 -26.12 12.80
N ALA A 419 -8.72 -26.10 13.01
CA ALA A 419 -9.33 -25.30 14.07
C ALA A 419 -9.06 -25.98 15.41
N LYS A 420 -8.52 -25.24 16.37
CA LYS A 420 -8.33 -25.74 17.74
C LYS A 420 -9.58 -25.61 18.60
N LYS A 421 -10.60 -24.88 18.12
CA LYS A 421 -11.89 -24.69 18.80
C LYS A 421 -13.05 -25.18 17.93
N LEU A 422 -14.06 -25.78 18.55
CA LEU A 422 -15.32 -26.11 17.88
C LEU A 422 -16.01 -24.82 17.43
N LYS A 423 -16.35 -24.72 16.14
CA LYS A 423 -16.98 -23.51 15.60
C LYS A 423 -18.37 -23.31 16.21
N PRO A 424 -18.65 -22.18 16.90
CA PRO A 424 -19.98 -21.87 17.39
C PRO A 424 -20.95 -21.60 16.22
N LYS A 425 -22.25 -21.87 16.41
CA LYS A 425 -23.30 -21.59 15.40
C LYS A 425 -23.38 -20.10 15.03
N LEU A 426 -23.05 -19.22 15.96
CA LEU A 426 -22.96 -17.77 15.77
C LEU A 426 -21.57 -17.31 16.23
N MET A 427 -20.71 -17.00 15.27
CA MET A 427 -19.38 -16.44 15.50
C MET A 427 -19.48 -15.04 16.10
N SER A 428 -18.71 -14.76 17.16
CA SER A 428 -18.58 -13.44 17.78
C SER A 428 -17.80 -12.45 16.90
N LYS A 429 -16.99 -12.96 15.96
CA LYS A 429 -16.09 -12.20 15.05
C LYS A 429 -15.06 -11.33 15.78
N LYS A 430 -14.81 -11.60 17.07
CA LYS A 430 -13.66 -11.03 17.78
C LYS A 430 -12.39 -11.60 17.16
N GLY A 431 -11.55 -10.72 16.61
CA GLY A 431 -10.26 -11.08 16.06
C GLY A 431 -9.12 -10.73 17.00
N ALA A 432 -7.96 -11.30 16.70
CA ALA A 432 -6.67 -10.91 17.25
C ALA A 432 -5.64 -10.80 16.11
N ILE A 433 -4.51 -10.17 16.42
CA ILE A 433 -3.34 -10.09 15.56
C ILE A 433 -2.17 -10.77 16.26
N ASN A 434 -1.44 -11.60 15.51
CA ASN A 434 -0.06 -11.93 15.81
C ASN A 434 0.81 -11.59 14.62
N SER A 435 1.99 -11.07 14.89
CA SER A 435 2.95 -10.68 13.87
C SER A 435 4.37 -11.12 14.21
N LEU A 436 5.20 -11.13 13.18
CA LEU A 436 6.63 -11.37 13.25
C LEU A 436 7.31 -10.55 12.14
N ILE A 437 8.43 -9.91 12.46
CA ILE A 437 9.24 -9.17 11.49
C ILE A 437 10.34 -10.09 10.97
N LEU A 438 10.47 -10.20 9.64
CA LEU A 438 11.55 -10.95 9.02
C LEU A 438 12.89 -10.28 9.28
N SER A 439 13.96 -11.06 9.46
CA SER A 439 15.29 -10.48 9.59
C SER A 439 15.70 -9.75 8.31
N LYS A 440 16.60 -8.78 8.44
CA LYS A 440 17.10 -7.98 7.30
C LYS A 440 17.85 -8.87 6.30
N GLU A 441 18.57 -9.88 6.81
CA GLU A 441 19.30 -10.87 6.02
C GLU A 441 18.32 -11.68 5.17
N LEU A 442 17.31 -12.30 5.79
CA LEU A 442 16.32 -13.09 5.06
C LEU A 442 15.55 -12.23 4.05
N THR A 443 15.20 -10.99 4.42
CA THR A 443 14.51 -10.08 3.50
C THR A 443 15.37 -9.78 2.27
N LYS A 444 16.68 -9.55 2.46
CA LYS A 444 17.63 -9.35 1.36
C LYS A 444 17.72 -10.58 0.47
N ASP A 445 17.88 -11.77 1.04
CA ASP A 445 17.98 -13.02 0.27
C ASP A 445 16.70 -13.29 -0.55
N LEU A 446 15.53 -12.95 0.01
CA LEU A 446 14.24 -13.04 -0.70
C LEU A 446 14.13 -12.02 -1.84
N ILE A 447 14.71 -10.82 -1.69
CA ILE A 447 14.79 -9.82 -2.78
C ILE A 447 15.71 -10.34 -3.89
N GLU A 448 16.86 -10.94 -3.55
CA GLU A 448 17.75 -11.57 -4.54
C GLU A 448 17.04 -12.72 -5.27
N LEU A 449 16.24 -13.52 -4.58
CA LEU A 449 15.41 -14.56 -5.20
C LEU A 449 14.33 -13.96 -6.14
N CYS A 450 13.72 -12.83 -5.76
CA CYS A 450 12.78 -12.13 -6.63
C CYS A 450 13.43 -11.76 -7.97
N GLN A 451 14.64 -11.22 -7.91
CA GLN A 451 15.41 -10.81 -9.09
C GLN A 451 15.77 -12.02 -9.95
N LYS A 452 16.38 -13.05 -9.34
CA LYS A 452 16.84 -14.26 -10.02
C LYS A 452 15.73 -14.98 -10.79
N GLU A 453 14.55 -15.10 -10.18
CA GLU A 453 13.41 -15.84 -10.77
C GLU A 453 12.43 -14.92 -11.52
N SER A 454 12.73 -13.61 -11.59
CA SER A 454 11.86 -12.59 -12.18
C SER A 454 10.42 -12.64 -11.63
N VAL A 455 10.30 -12.71 -10.30
CA VAL A 455 9.04 -12.76 -9.55
C VAL A 455 8.96 -11.57 -8.57
N THR A 456 7.83 -11.42 -7.90
CA THR A 456 7.68 -10.42 -6.81
C THR A 456 7.70 -11.08 -5.44
N MET A 457 7.99 -10.28 -4.42
CA MET A 457 7.86 -10.68 -3.00
C MET A 457 6.47 -11.25 -2.72
N PHE A 458 5.42 -10.65 -3.28
CA PHE A 458 4.05 -11.17 -3.22
C PHE A 458 3.95 -12.62 -3.69
N MET A 459 4.54 -12.96 -4.84
CA MET A 459 4.48 -14.32 -5.39
C MET A 459 5.24 -15.33 -4.52
N ILE A 460 6.39 -14.95 -3.97
CA ILE A 460 7.15 -15.78 -3.03
C ILE A 460 6.34 -16.06 -1.77
N LEU A 461 5.76 -15.03 -1.16
CA LEU A 461 4.97 -15.17 0.06
C LEU A 461 3.69 -15.98 -0.16
N VAL A 462 2.99 -15.79 -1.28
CA VAL A 462 1.85 -16.62 -1.67
C VAL A 462 2.27 -18.08 -1.83
N THR A 463 3.43 -18.33 -2.44
CA THR A 463 3.97 -19.68 -2.62
C THR A 463 4.28 -20.32 -1.28
N ALA A 464 5.00 -19.62 -0.39
CA ALA A 464 5.31 -20.10 0.95
C ALA A 464 4.05 -20.37 1.78
N PHE A 465 3.02 -19.51 1.66
CA PHE A 465 1.75 -19.71 2.34
C PHE A 465 1.00 -20.93 1.80
N LYS A 466 1.03 -21.20 0.48
CA LYS A 466 0.48 -22.43 -0.10
C LYS A 466 1.23 -23.68 0.38
N CYS A 467 2.56 -23.63 0.50
CA CYS A 467 3.34 -24.71 1.10
C CYS A 467 2.93 -24.97 2.56
N LEU A 468 2.75 -23.91 3.36
CA LEU A 468 2.27 -24.01 4.73
C LEU A 468 0.89 -24.70 4.80
N ILE A 469 -0.05 -24.26 3.97
CA ILE A 469 -1.40 -24.85 3.91
C ILE A 469 -1.34 -26.31 3.50
N TYR A 470 -0.52 -26.66 2.50
CA TYR A 470 -0.30 -28.05 2.10
C TYR A 470 0.26 -28.88 3.26
N ASN A 471 1.20 -28.35 4.05
CA ASN A 471 1.78 -29.07 5.19
C ASN A 471 0.71 -29.51 6.21
N TYR A 472 -0.32 -28.69 6.43
CA TYR A 472 -1.42 -29.00 7.35
C TYR A 472 -2.56 -29.81 6.74
N THR A 473 -2.91 -29.55 5.48
CA THR A 473 -4.12 -30.10 4.86
C THR A 473 -3.87 -31.29 3.94
N LYS A 474 -2.62 -31.43 3.46
CA LYS A 474 -2.21 -32.34 2.38
C LYS A 474 -3.00 -32.16 1.08
N GLN A 475 -3.68 -31.02 0.91
CA GLN A 475 -4.40 -30.66 -0.30
C GLN A 475 -3.48 -29.95 -1.28
N ASN A 476 -3.46 -30.41 -2.53
CA ASN A 476 -2.59 -29.93 -3.59
C ASN A 476 -3.33 -29.13 -4.68
N ASP A 477 -4.62 -28.87 -4.46
CA ASP A 477 -5.42 -27.89 -5.18
C ASP A 477 -5.86 -26.80 -4.20
N LEU A 478 -5.18 -25.66 -4.25
CA LEU A 478 -5.31 -24.61 -3.24
C LEU A 478 -5.85 -23.31 -3.83
N LEU A 479 -7.00 -22.90 -3.30
CA LEU A 479 -7.66 -21.63 -3.58
C LEU A 479 -7.38 -20.62 -2.45
N LEU A 480 -6.75 -19.50 -2.79
CA LEU A 480 -6.62 -18.34 -1.91
C LEU A 480 -7.43 -17.17 -2.47
N ILE A 481 -7.79 -16.21 -1.60
CA ILE A 481 -8.29 -14.90 -2.05
C ILE A 481 -7.23 -13.83 -1.77
N THR A 482 -7.00 -12.96 -2.75
CA THR A 482 -6.23 -11.73 -2.56
C THR A 482 -7.07 -10.52 -2.93
N TYR A 483 -6.87 -9.39 -2.27
CA TYR A 483 -7.63 -8.18 -2.54
C TYR A 483 -6.80 -7.17 -3.33
N ILE A 484 -7.35 -6.71 -4.45
CA ILE A 484 -6.76 -5.63 -5.27
C ILE A 484 -7.56 -4.34 -5.10
N ALA A 485 -6.91 -3.19 -5.31
CA ALA A 485 -7.55 -1.88 -5.21
C ALA A 485 -8.68 -1.67 -6.24
N ASN A 486 -8.63 -2.37 -7.38
CA ASN A 486 -9.66 -2.34 -8.43
C ASN A 486 -9.97 -0.95 -9.00
N ARG A 487 -8.95 -0.09 -9.04
CA ARG A 487 -8.99 1.22 -9.70
C ARG A 487 -8.32 1.12 -11.06
N SER A 488 -8.86 0.26 -11.93
CA SER A 488 -8.32 -0.02 -13.28
C SER A 488 -8.50 1.14 -14.28
N ARG A 489 -8.91 2.32 -13.80
CA ARG A 489 -9.08 3.56 -14.57
C ARG A 489 -8.52 4.70 -13.75
N LEU A 490 -7.69 5.55 -14.36
CA LEU A 490 -7.09 6.71 -13.68
C LEU A 490 -8.15 7.73 -13.25
N GLU A 491 -9.29 7.76 -13.95
CA GLU A 491 -10.45 8.58 -13.59
C GLU A 491 -10.96 8.29 -12.17
N PHE A 492 -10.76 7.07 -11.65
CA PHE A 492 -11.20 6.68 -10.31
C PHE A 492 -10.12 6.88 -9.25
N GLU A 493 -8.88 7.29 -9.57
CA GLU A 493 -7.76 7.33 -8.62
C GLU A 493 -8.04 8.21 -7.39
N ASP A 494 -8.72 9.34 -7.60
CA ASP A 494 -9.11 10.31 -6.57
C ASP A 494 -10.54 10.12 -6.04
N THR A 495 -11.21 9.01 -6.34
CA THR A 495 -12.62 8.80 -5.94
C THR A 495 -12.74 8.07 -4.59
N ILE A 496 -13.43 8.63 -3.60
CA ILE A 496 -13.74 7.86 -2.38
C ILE A 496 -14.90 6.89 -2.64
N GLY A 497 -14.75 5.63 -2.21
CA GLY A 497 -15.75 4.57 -2.41
C GLY A 497 -15.25 3.19 -2.01
N LEU A 498 -16.08 2.15 -2.23
CA LEU A 498 -15.67 0.76 -2.05
C LEU A 498 -15.31 0.12 -3.39
N PHE A 499 -14.01 0.10 -3.73
CA PHE A 499 -13.54 -0.46 -4.99
C PHE A 499 -12.99 -1.88 -4.82
N VAL A 500 -12.42 -2.18 -3.65
CA VAL A 500 -11.65 -3.41 -3.37
C VAL A 500 -12.30 -4.67 -3.96
N ASN A 501 -11.52 -5.42 -4.75
CA ASN A 501 -11.99 -6.62 -5.43
C ASN A 501 -11.17 -7.84 -4.97
N GLY A 502 -11.84 -8.85 -4.42
CA GLY A 502 -11.21 -10.09 -3.96
C GLY A 502 -11.07 -11.10 -5.09
N LEU A 503 -9.86 -11.31 -5.61
CA LEU A 503 -9.58 -12.24 -6.70
C LEU A 503 -9.20 -13.64 -6.19
N PRO A 504 -9.78 -14.71 -6.76
CA PRO A 504 -9.39 -16.08 -6.46
C PRO A 504 -8.07 -16.45 -7.15
N LEU A 505 -7.13 -17.00 -6.37
CA LEU A 505 -5.83 -17.51 -6.83
C LEU A 505 -5.78 -19.03 -6.64
N ARG A 506 -6.37 -19.79 -7.57
CA ARG A 506 -6.30 -21.26 -7.57
C ARG A 506 -4.99 -21.75 -8.19
N THR A 507 -4.32 -22.66 -7.52
CA THR A 507 -3.12 -23.32 -8.05
C THR A 507 -3.16 -24.81 -7.72
N TYR A 508 -2.99 -25.63 -8.76
CA TYR A 508 -2.84 -27.08 -8.66
C TYR A 508 -1.37 -27.48 -8.82
N PHE A 509 -0.91 -28.42 -8.01
CA PHE A 509 0.45 -28.97 -8.06
C PHE A 509 0.48 -30.45 -7.66
N SER A 510 1.56 -31.15 -8.00
CA SER A 510 1.79 -32.54 -7.56
C SER A 510 2.61 -32.57 -6.27
N ILE A 511 2.61 -33.71 -5.57
CA ILE A 511 3.44 -33.92 -4.37
C ILE A 511 4.94 -33.79 -4.68
N SER A 512 5.35 -34.08 -5.91
CA SER A 512 6.74 -33.96 -6.38
C SER A 512 7.12 -32.55 -6.82
N THR A 513 6.19 -31.60 -6.86
CA THR A 513 6.46 -30.23 -7.31
C THR A 513 7.39 -29.53 -6.32
N THR A 514 8.51 -29.01 -6.82
CA THR A 514 9.48 -28.24 -6.01
C THR A 514 8.95 -26.84 -5.68
N PHE A 515 9.60 -26.15 -4.74
CA PHE A 515 9.22 -24.77 -4.40
C PHE A 515 9.32 -23.82 -5.61
N LEU A 516 10.40 -23.89 -6.39
CA LEU A 516 10.59 -23.04 -7.57
C LEU A 516 9.56 -23.34 -8.67
N GLU A 517 9.24 -24.61 -8.91
CA GLU A 517 8.17 -24.97 -9.85
C GLU A 517 6.81 -24.45 -9.40
N LEU A 518 6.51 -24.52 -8.09
CA LEU A 518 5.28 -23.94 -7.54
C LEU A 518 5.28 -22.42 -7.64
N LEU A 519 6.42 -21.76 -7.40
CA LEU A 519 6.59 -20.32 -7.53
C LEU A 519 6.28 -19.84 -8.97
N HIS A 520 6.77 -20.53 -9.99
CA HIS A 520 6.44 -20.20 -11.38
C HIS A 520 4.95 -20.44 -11.70
N LYS A 521 4.35 -21.51 -11.17
CA LYS A 521 2.89 -21.72 -11.29
C LYS A 521 2.10 -20.59 -10.63
N VAL A 522 2.53 -20.14 -9.45
CA VAL A 522 1.92 -19.01 -8.73
C VAL A 522 2.08 -17.72 -9.54
N LYS A 523 3.26 -17.46 -10.12
CA LYS A 523 3.48 -16.33 -11.03
C LYS A 523 2.46 -16.33 -12.17
N GLU A 524 2.28 -17.45 -12.85
CA GLU A 524 1.30 -17.57 -13.94
C GLU A 524 -0.15 -17.39 -13.46
N THR A 525 -0.52 -17.95 -12.30
CA THR A 525 -1.83 -17.75 -11.68
C THR A 525 -2.07 -16.27 -11.38
N VAL A 526 -1.12 -15.58 -10.74
CA VAL A 526 -1.26 -14.17 -10.33
C VAL A 526 -1.34 -13.26 -11.55
N LEU A 527 -0.45 -13.42 -12.52
CA LEU A 527 -0.45 -12.61 -13.75
C LEU A 527 -1.74 -12.83 -14.56
N GLY A 528 -2.23 -14.08 -14.65
CA GLY A 528 -3.49 -14.39 -15.29
C GLY A 528 -4.69 -13.77 -14.57
N ALA A 529 -4.75 -13.88 -13.24
CA ALA A 529 -5.84 -13.30 -12.45
C ALA A 529 -5.89 -11.76 -12.59
N TYR A 530 -4.74 -11.09 -12.56
CA TYR A 530 -4.68 -9.63 -12.69
C TYR A 530 -5.04 -9.15 -14.10
N SER A 531 -4.65 -9.90 -15.13
CA SER A 531 -5.01 -9.59 -16.53
C SER A 531 -6.50 -9.79 -16.83
N ASN A 532 -7.24 -10.48 -15.95
CA ASN A 532 -8.68 -10.75 -16.09
C ASN A 532 -9.47 -10.20 -14.88
N SER A 533 -8.96 -9.12 -14.27
CA SER A 533 -9.46 -8.60 -13.00
C SER A 533 -10.70 -7.70 -13.11
N ASP A 534 -11.14 -7.37 -14.33
CA ASP A 534 -12.35 -6.55 -14.56
C ASP A 534 -13.64 -7.30 -14.17
N ILE A 535 -13.60 -8.64 -14.10
CA ILE A 535 -14.69 -9.42 -13.52
C ILE A 535 -14.56 -9.41 -11.98
N PRO A 536 -15.55 -8.89 -11.23
CA PRO A 536 -15.52 -8.90 -9.79
C PRO A 536 -15.46 -10.33 -9.25
N GLY A 537 -14.58 -10.60 -8.29
CA GLY A 537 -14.43 -11.94 -7.74
C GLY A 537 -15.68 -12.44 -7.02
N GLN A 538 -16.49 -11.55 -6.44
CA GLN A 538 -17.81 -11.92 -5.91
C GLN A 538 -18.71 -12.53 -7.00
N LYS A 539 -18.68 -11.97 -8.23
CA LYS A 539 -19.41 -12.51 -9.37
C LYS A 539 -18.86 -13.88 -9.80
N LEU A 540 -17.54 -14.05 -9.78
CA LEU A 540 -16.89 -15.33 -10.08
C LEU A 540 -17.34 -16.41 -9.10
N ILE A 541 -17.37 -16.09 -7.80
CA ILE A 541 -17.78 -17.05 -6.79
C ILE A 541 -19.27 -17.40 -6.92
N GLU A 542 -20.15 -16.42 -7.15
CA GLU A 542 -21.58 -16.67 -7.42
C GLU A 542 -21.79 -17.59 -8.63
N THR A 543 -20.93 -17.44 -9.65
CA THR A 543 -21.04 -18.21 -10.90
C THR A 543 -20.50 -19.64 -10.76
N PHE A 544 -19.34 -19.81 -10.14
CA PHE A 544 -18.59 -21.08 -10.13
C PHE A 544 -18.67 -21.84 -8.81
N ALA A 545 -19.17 -21.22 -7.74
CA ALA A 545 -19.35 -21.85 -6.43
C ALA A 545 -20.71 -21.52 -5.77
N PRO A 546 -21.85 -21.62 -6.49
CA PRO A 546 -23.15 -21.14 -6.01
C PRO A 546 -23.63 -21.82 -4.72
N ASN A 547 -23.25 -23.08 -4.48
CA ASN A 547 -23.61 -23.83 -3.27
C ASN A 547 -22.64 -23.59 -2.10
N ASN A 548 -21.59 -22.77 -2.30
CA ASN A 548 -20.51 -22.54 -1.34
C ASN A 548 -20.49 -21.10 -0.80
N ILE A 549 -21.60 -20.36 -0.89
CA ILE A 549 -21.70 -18.96 -0.41
C ILE A 549 -21.36 -18.85 1.09
N ASP A 550 -21.80 -19.81 1.92
CA ASP A 550 -21.42 -19.90 3.35
C ASP A 550 -19.94 -20.29 3.57
N THR A 551 -19.25 -20.74 2.52
CA THR A 551 -17.86 -21.24 2.55
C THR A 551 -16.85 -20.15 2.14
N ILE A 552 -17.30 -19.03 1.54
CA ILE A 552 -16.43 -17.90 1.16
C ILE A 552 -15.66 -17.35 2.36
N HIS A 553 -16.33 -17.24 3.51
CA HIS A 553 -15.73 -16.81 4.77
C HIS A 553 -14.61 -17.75 5.28
N LYS A 554 -14.53 -18.97 4.74
CA LYS A 554 -13.52 -19.99 5.08
C LYS A 554 -12.33 -19.97 4.12
N ILE A 555 -12.39 -19.21 3.03
CA ILE A 555 -11.26 -19.11 2.10
C ILE A 555 -10.14 -18.33 2.79
N LEU A 556 -8.93 -18.89 2.75
CA LEU A 556 -7.76 -18.26 3.34
C LEU A 556 -7.36 -17.05 2.48
N GLY A 557 -7.22 -15.90 3.14
CA GLY A 557 -6.85 -14.65 2.49
C GLY A 557 -5.34 -14.38 2.55
N PHE A 558 -4.80 -13.73 1.53
CA PHE A 558 -3.47 -13.14 1.54
C PHE A 558 -3.48 -11.73 0.96
N ASN A 559 -2.93 -10.77 1.71
CA ASN A 559 -2.76 -9.39 1.27
C ASN A 559 -1.33 -8.91 1.48
N TYR A 560 -0.90 -8.03 0.60
CA TYR A 560 0.41 -7.37 0.67
C TYR A 560 0.22 -5.87 0.66
N HIS A 561 0.80 -5.18 1.63
CA HIS A 561 0.71 -3.74 1.84
C HIS A 561 2.11 -3.16 1.74
N SER A 562 2.29 -2.14 0.90
CA SER A 562 3.51 -1.34 0.92
C SER A 562 3.49 -0.37 2.11
N LEU A 563 4.64 0.24 2.39
CA LEU A 563 4.88 1.25 3.42
C LEU A 563 3.87 2.41 3.32
N HIS A 564 2.71 2.25 3.95
CA HIS A 564 1.80 3.36 4.21
C HIS A 564 1.66 3.52 5.71
N LYS A 565 2.29 4.57 6.24
CA LYS A 565 2.05 5.02 7.60
C LYS A 565 0.61 5.51 7.69
N GLU A 566 -0.18 4.93 8.59
CA GLU A 566 -1.49 5.45 9.01
C GLU A 566 -1.34 6.76 9.83
N SER A 567 -0.34 7.58 9.52
CA SER A 567 -0.11 8.89 10.13
C SER A 567 -0.43 9.96 9.10
N PHE A 568 -1.32 10.88 9.44
CA PHE A 568 -1.50 12.13 8.70
C PHE A 568 -0.94 13.27 9.54
N SER A 569 -0.86 14.47 8.98
CA SER A 569 -0.54 15.65 9.75
C SER A 569 -1.52 16.74 9.38
N LEU A 570 -1.91 17.55 10.36
CA LEU A 570 -2.65 18.78 10.11
C LEU A 570 -1.73 19.96 10.44
N LEU A 571 -2.00 21.12 9.85
CA LEU A 571 -1.21 22.32 10.10
C LEU A 571 -1.07 22.58 11.62
N ASN A 572 0.17 22.56 12.12
CA ASN A 572 0.53 22.76 13.53
C ASN A 572 -0.07 21.74 14.53
N ILE A 573 -0.48 20.55 14.06
CA ILE A 573 -1.02 19.47 14.90
C ILE A 573 -0.25 18.17 14.66
N ASN A 574 0.30 17.62 15.73
CA ASN A 574 0.87 16.29 15.71
C ASN A 574 -0.25 15.27 15.93
N THR A 575 -0.34 14.26 15.06
CA THR A 575 -1.31 13.17 15.21
C THR A 575 -0.61 11.91 15.70
N GLU A 576 -1.20 11.24 16.68
CA GLU A 576 -0.74 9.94 17.17
C GLU A 576 -1.93 8.97 17.21
N PRO A 577 -1.84 7.77 16.62
CA PRO A 577 -2.93 6.82 16.69
C PRO A 577 -3.15 6.33 18.13
N LEU A 578 -4.42 6.18 18.54
CA LEU A 578 -4.79 5.49 19.77
C LEU A 578 -4.63 3.98 19.53
N PRO A 579 -3.77 3.27 20.30
CA PRO A 579 -3.58 1.84 20.11
C PRO A 579 -4.90 1.07 20.30
N SER A 580 -5.40 0.45 19.23
CA SER A 580 -6.57 -0.43 19.31
C SER A 580 -6.16 -1.84 19.71
N LYS A 581 -6.83 -2.39 20.73
CA LYS A 581 -6.69 -3.81 21.12
C LYS A 581 -7.67 -4.72 20.37
N THR A 582 -8.57 -4.18 19.56
CA THR A 582 -9.64 -4.95 18.93
C THR A 582 -9.41 -5.04 17.42
N VAL A 583 -9.35 -6.27 16.93
CA VAL A 583 -9.21 -6.58 15.51
C VAL A 583 -10.56 -7.14 15.08
N GLU A 584 -11.24 -6.47 14.16
CA GLU A 584 -12.51 -6.98 13.63
C GLU A 584 -12.25 -7.63 12.27
N LEU A 585 -12.74 -8.85 12.12
CA LEU A 585 -12.68 -9.61 10.88
C LEU A 585 -14.07 -9.70 10.30
N PRO A 586 -14.48 -8.74 9.44
CA PRO A 586 -15.83 -8.72 8.91
C PRO A 586 -16.12 -9.92 8.01
N MET A 587 -15.10 -10.49 7.35
CA MET A 587 -15.33 -11.45 6.25
C MET A 587 -14.59 -12.79 6.35
N LEU A 588 -13.33 -12.86 6.79
CA LEU A 588 -12.58 -14.12 6.77
C LEU A 588 -12.25 -14.61 8.18
N ASP A 589 -12.23 -15.93 8.37
CA ASP A 589 -11.81 -16.53 9.65
C ASP A 589 -10.32 -16.28 9.94
N ILE A 590 -9.50 -16.16 8.90
CA ILE A 590 -8.06 -15.86 8.99
C ILE A 590 -7.57 -15.23 7.68
N ILE A 591 -6.67 -14.25 7.80
CA ILE A 591 -6.00 -13.61 6.67
C ILE A 591 -4.55 -13.30 7.03
N LEU A 592 -3.63 -13.67 6.14
CA LEU A 592 -2.23 -13.32 6.23
C LEU A 592 -2.01 -11.97 5.54
N HIS A 593 -1.35 -11.06 6.24
CA HIS A 593 -0.88 -9.79 5.72
C HIS A 593 0.64 -9.79 5.72
N ALA A 594 1.24 -9.29 4.66
CA ALA A 594 2.61 -8.84 4.64
C ALA A 594 2.62 -7.31 4.54
N ILE A 595 3.37 -6.65 5.41
CA ILE A 595 3.42 -5.19 5.51
C ILE A 595 4.89 -4.77 5.50
N GLU A 596 5.26 -3.91 4.56
CA GLU A 596 6.56 -3.26 4.59
C GLU A 596 6.57 -2.20 5.71
N THR A 597 7.57 -2.24 6.59
CA THR A 597 7.74 -1.31 7.71
C THR A 597 9.16 -0.74 7.73
N ASP A 598 9.38 0.33 8.49
CA ASP A 598 10.72 0.93 8.67
C ASP A 598 11.74 -0.10 9.25
N GLU A 599 11.25 -1.13 9.97
CA GLU A 599 12.06 -2.16 10.60
C GLU A 599 12.30 -3.40 9.71
N GLY A 600 11.55 -3.54 8.61
CA GLY A 600 11.60 -4.69 7.71
C GLY A 600 10.22 -5.16 7.27
N LEU A 601 10.17 -6.35 6.66
CA LEU A 601 8.91 -6.96 6.22
C LEU A 601 8.22 -7.66 7.40
N GLU A 602 7.09 -7.14 7.84
CA GLU A 602 6.25 -7.73 8.89
C GLU A 602 5.24 -8.71 8.28
N LEU A 603 5.24 -9.96 8.75
CA LEU A 603 4.19 -10.93 8.47
C LEU A 603 3.23 -10.99 9.65
N LEU A 604 1.94 -10.79 9.41
CA LEU A 604 0.92 -10.84 10.46
C LEU A 604 -0.34 -11.57 10.04
N PHE A 605 -0.88 -12.37 10.96
CA PHE A 605 -2.20 -12.94 10.81
C PHE A 605 -3.22 -12.12 11.57
N LYS A 606 -4.29 -11.73 10.88
CA LYS A 606 -5.56 -11.38 11.55
C LYS A 606 -6.42 -12.63 11.55
N TYR A 607 -6.82 -13.09 12.73
CA TYR A 607 -7.57 -14.34 12.86
C TYR A 607 -8.71 -14.26 13.89
N ASN A 608 -9.71 -15.11 13.73
CA ASN A 608 -10.89 -15.18 14.58
C ASN A 608 -10.62 -15.99 15.85
N LEU A 609 -10.81 -15.38 17.02
CA LEU A 609 -10.55 -15.98 18.33
C LEU A 609 -11.48 -17.16 18.66
N ASP A 610 -12.63 -17.25 17.98
CA ASP A 610 -13.55 -18.37 18.15
C ASP A 610 -13.07 -19.63 17.41
N VAL A 611 -12.11 -19.52 16.49
CA VAL A 611 -11.62 -20.64 15.65
C VAL A 611 -10.18 -21.02 15.98
N PHE A 612 -9.30 -20.03 16.17
CA PHE A 612 -7.87 -20.24 16.37
C PHE A 612 -7.42 -19.70 17.74
N ASP A 613 -6.43 -20.37 18.35
CA ASP A 613 -5.72 -19.84 19.51
C ASP A 613 -4.40 -19.18 19.12
N GLU A 614 -3.92 -18.30 19.99
CA GLU A 614 -2.69 -17.52 19.76
C GLU A 614 -1.46 -18.41 19.57
N ALA A 615 -1.36 -19.52 20.33
CA ALA A 615 -0.22 -20.44 20.24
C ALA A 615 -0.10 -21.06 18.85
N PHE A 616 -1.23 -21.48 18.26
CA PHE A 616 -1.27 -22.00 16.89
C PHE A 616 -0.84 -20.97 15.85
N ILE A 617 -1.30 -19.73 15.98
CA ILE A 617 -0.96 -18.68 15.01
C ILE A 617 0.52 -18.32 15.08
N LYS A 618 1.12 -18.30 16.28
CA LYS A 618 2.58 -18.14 16.44
C LYS A 618 3.35 -19.28 15.79
N GLU A 619 2.87 -20.52 15.95
CA GLU A 619 3.45 -21.70 15.28
C GLU A 619 3.39 -21.58 13.76
N LEU A 620 2.25 -21.15 13.20
CA LEU A 620 2.09 -20.90 11.76
C LEU A 620 3.08 -19.85 11.24
N LEU A 621 3.27 -18.74 11.97
CA LEU A 621 4.24 -17.70 11.60
C LEU A 621 5.67 -18.26 11.58
N ASN A 622 6.07 -18.99 12.63
CA ASN A 622 7.41 -19.57 12.70
C ASN A 622 7.65 -20.57 11.56
N GLN A 623 6.70 -21.46 11.28
CA GLN A 623 6.81 -22.41 10.16
C GLN A 623 6.83 -21.72 8.80
N LEU A 624 6.08 -20.62 8.64
CA LEU A 624 6.15 -19.81 7.42
C LEU A 624 7.54 -19.23 7.21
N VAL A 625 8.17 -18.71 8.27
CA VAL A 625 9.57 -18.22 8.23
C VAL A 625 10.53 -19.37 7.88
N GLU A 626 10.38 -20.54 8.46
CA GLU A 626 11.21 -21.71 8.13
C GLU A 626 11.10 -22.10 6.64
N ILE A 627 9.90 -22.04 6.07
CA ILE A 627 9.69 -22.27 4.63
C ILE A 627 10.42 -21.21 3.81
N LEU A 628 10.35 -19.93 4.20
CA LEU A 628 11.03 -18.83 3.51
C LEU A 628 12.55 -18.96 3.58
N VAL A 629 13.11 -19.34 4.74
CA VAL A 629 14.55 -19.61 4.89
C VAL A 629 14.99 -20.74 3.96
N LYS A 630 14.22 -21.84 3.90
CA LYS A 630 14.51 -22.96 2.98
C LYS A 630 14.35 -22.61 1.51
N ALA A 631 13.56 -21.60 1.17
CA ALA A 631 13.37 -21.16 -0.21
C ALA A 631 14.59 -20.41 -0.76
N VAL A 632 15.39 -19.80 0.12
CA VAL A 632 16.60 -19.03 -0.25
C VAL A 632 17.91 -19.75 0.10
N SER A 633 17.84 -20.90 0.76
CA SER A 633 18.96 -21.80 1.02
C SER A 633 19.17 -22.74 -0.18
#